data_AF-A0A534SUS1-F1
#
_entry.id   AF-A0A534SUS1-F1
#
_cell.length_a   1.000
_cell.length_b   1.000
_cell.length_c   1.000
_cell.angle_alpha   90.00
_cell.angle_beta   90.00
_cell.angle_gamma   90.00
#
_symmetry.space_group_name_H-M   'P 1'
#
loop_
_entity.id
_entity.type
_entity.pdbx_description
1 polymer ?
#
loop_
_entity_poly.entity_id
_entity_poly.type
_entity_poly.pdbx_seq_one_letter_code
_entity_poly.pdbx_strand_id
1 'polypeptide(L)' 'LYHGTHINPPDFVKVAECVGGYGETVTDPEKIQDALKRGLEANRSGKPAIIDVIVT' A
#
# COMPACT_ATOMS: atom_id res chain seq x y z
N LEU A 1 -25.54 8.66 9.36
CA LEU A 1 -25.11 7.85 10.52
C LEU A 1 -23.59 7.77 10.47
N TYR A 2 -22.86 8.36 11.41
CA TYR A 2 -21.41 8.23 11.49
C TYR A 2 -21.12 7.19 12.58
N HIS A 3 -20.72 6.00 12.18
CA HIS A 3 -20.21 5.00 13.13
C HIS A 3 -18.82 5.50 13.56
N GLY A 4 -18.57 5.60 14.87
CA GLY A 4 -17.32 6.13 15.46
C GLY A 4 -16.06 5.30 15.17
N THR A 5 -16.04 4.56 14.06
CA THR A 5 -14.99 3.69 13.56
C THR A 5 -14.37 4.20 12.26
N HIS A 6 -14.91 5.29 11.66
CA HIS A 6 -14.28 5.91 10.51
C HIS A 6 -12.99 6.63 10.93
N ILE A 7 -11.86 6.10 10.46
CA ILE A 7 -10.54 6.70 10.64
C ILE A 7 -10.16 7.33 9.30
N ASN A 8 -9.64 8.55 9.32
CA ASN A 8 -8.97 9.11 8.14
C ASN A 8 -7.56 8.51 8.07
N PRO A 9 -7.30 7.53 7.20
CA PRO A 9 -6.00 6.86 7.18
C PRO A 9 -4.90 7.82 6.71
N PRO A 10 -3.65 7.62 7.16
CA PRO A 10 -2.52 8.31 6.57
C PRO A 10 -2.30 7.84 5.12
N ASP A 11 -1.57 8.64 4.35
CA ASP A 11 -1.05 8.23 3.04
C ASP A 11 0.07 7.19 3.25
N PHE A 12 -0.27 5.91 3.11
CA PHE A 12 0.66 4.81 3.36
C PHE A 12 1.78 4.70 2.31
N VAL A 13 1.57 5.24 1.11
CA VAL A 13 2.64 5.33 0.09
C VAL A 13 3.73 6.25 0.61
N LYS A 14 3.36 7.44 1.12
CA LYS A 14 4.33 8.37 1.72
C LYS A 14 5.02 7.78 2.96
N VAL A 15 4.32 6.99 3.76
CA VAL A 15 4.94 6.29 4.90
C VAL A 15 6.07 5.36 4.43
N ALA A 16 5.88 4.63 3.34
CA ALA A 16 6.94 3.80 2.76
C ALA A 16 8.09 4.63 2.21
N GLU A 17 7.80 5.71 1.49
CA GLU A 17 8.81 6.60 0.90
C GLU A 17 9.69 7.30 1.94
N CYS A 18 9.13 7.67 3.10
CA CYS A 18 9.86 8.30 4.20
C CYS A 18 11.07 7.49 4.70
N VAL A 19 11.06 6.17 4.50
CA VAL A 19 12.18 5.27 4.86
C VAL A 19 12.94 4.74 3.64
N GLY A 20 12.76 5.37 2.47
CA GLY A 20 13.34 4.91 1.20
C GLY A 20 12.74 3.61 0.66
N GLY A 21 11.55 3.24 1.16
CA GLY A 21 10.81 2.06 0.76
C GLY A 21 10.01 2.24 -0.53
N TYR A 22 9.29 1.19 -0.92
CA TYR A 22 8.36 1.17 -2.04
C TYR A 22 6.92 1.25 -1.50
N GLY A 23 6.14 2.20 -2.02
CA GLY A 23 4.72 2.31 -1.74
C GLY A 23 3.90 2.22 -3.02
N GLU A 24 2.78 1.52 -2.98
CA GLU A 24 1.80 1.49 -4.08
C GLU A 24 0.38 1.41 -3.51
N THR A 25 -0.54 2.19 -4.07
CA THR A 25 -1.97 2.07 -3.78
C THR A 25 -2.66 1.24 -4.86
N VAL A 26 -3.52 0.31 -4.46
CA VAL A 26 -4.29 -0.56 -5.35
C VAL A 26 -5.77 -0.44 -5.04
N THR A 27 -6.57 -0.08 -6.06
CA THR A 27 -8.03 0.04 -5.97
C THR A 27 -8.76 -1.03 -6.79
N ASP A 28 -8.11 -1.56 -7.83
CA ASP A 28 -8.65 -2.61 -8.69
C ASP A 28 -8.25 -4.00 -8.15
N PRO A 29 -9.22 -4.85 -7.74
CA PRO A 29 -8.94 -6.20 -7.26
C PRO A 29 -8.14 -7.05 -8.25
N GLU A 30 -8.33 -6.86 -9.56
CA GLU A 30 -7.61 -7.61 -10.59
C GLU A 30 -6.12 -7.27 -10.64
N LYS A 31 -5.71 -6.13 -10.05
CA LYS A 31 -4.32 -5.67 -10.00
C LYS A 31 -3.57 -6.10 -8.73
N ILE A 32 -4.27 -6.67 -7.74
CA ILE A 32 -3.65 -7.06 -6.47
C ILE A 32 -2.48 -8.02 -6.69
N GLN A 33 -2.64 -9.04 -7.55
CA GLN A 33 -1.59 -10.00 -7.81
C GLN A 33 -0.32 -9.34 -8.40
N ASP A 34 -0.49 -8.37 -9.30
CA ASP A 34 0.64 -7.69 -9.92
C ASP A 34 1.30 -6.68 -8.97
N ALA A 35 0.52 -6.01 -8.13
CA ALA A 35 1.05 -5.13 -7.09
C ALA A 35 1.87 -5.91 -6.05
N LEU A 36 1.40 -7.09 -5.65
CA LEU A 36 2.16 -7.98 -4.79
C LEU A 36 3.48 -8.43 -5.43
N LYS A 37 3.50 -8.74 -6.74
CA LYS A 37 4.75 -9.05 -7.45
C LYS A 37 5.73 -7.88 -7.43
N ARG A 38 5.27 -6.64 -7.68
CA ARG A 38 6.12 -5.43 -7.62
C ARG A 38 6.64 -5.17 -6.20
N GLY A 39 5.78 -5.30 -5.19
CA GLY A 39 6.17 -5.17 -3.79
C GLY A 39 7.21 -6.21 -3.36
N LEU A 40 7.05 -7.46 -3.80
CA LEU A 40 8.03 -8.52 -3.57
C LEU A 40 9.37 -8.25 -4.25
N GLU A 41 9.37 -7.72 -5.47
CA GLU A 41 10.59 -7.32 -6.16
C GLU A 41 11.32 -6.19 -5.41
N ALA A 42 10.58 -5.16 -4.98
CA ALA A 42 11.14 -4.11 -4.14
C ALA A 42 11.73 -4.67 -2.83
N ASN A 43 11.02 -5.58 -2.16
CA ASN A 43 11.50 -6.25 -0.96
C ASN A 43 12.80 -7.03 -1.19
N ARG A 44 12.88 -7.80 -2.29
CA ARG A 44 14.09 -8.54 -2.68
C ARG A 44 15.27 -7.62 -3.01
N SER A 45 15.00 -6.40 -3.49
CA SER A 45 16.02 -5.38 -3.72
C SER A 45 16.49 -4.65 -2.44
N GLY A 46 15.98 -5.05 -1.27
CA GLY A 46 16.34 -4.47 0.03
C GLY A 46 15.50 -3.26 0.44
N LYS A 47 14.40 -2.96 -0.27
CA LYS A 47 13.49 -1.88 0.07
C LYS A 47 12.25 -2.43 0.80
N PRO A 48 11.89 -1.96 2.01
CA PRO A 48 10.60 -2.31 2.60
C PRO A 48 9.47 -1.86 1.67
N ALA A 49 8.41 -2.65 1.57
CA ALA A 49 7.30 -2.40 0.65
C ALA A 49 5.96 -2.33 1.40
N ILE A 50 5.14 -1.32 1.09
CA ILE A 50 3.75 -1.21 1.55
C ILE A 50 2.84 -1.23 0.32
N ILE A 51 1.85 -2.12 0.34
CA ILE A 51 0.77 -2.16 -0.65
C ILE A 51 -0.51 -1.70 0.06
N ASP A 52 -0.98 -0.49 -0.26
CA ASP A 52 -2.18 0.10 0.31
C ASP A 52 -3.40 -0.30 -0.53
N VAL A 53 -4.16 -1.29 -0.03
CA VAL A 53 -5.30 -1.85 -0.75
C VAL A 53 -6.58 -1.17 -0.28
N ILE A 54 -7.17 -0.38 -1.17
CA ILE A 54 -8.46 0.28 -0.92
C ILE A 54 -9.57 -0.68 -1.34
N VAL A 55 -10.34 -1.14 -0.37
CA VAL A 55 -11.52 -1.99 -0.58
C VAL A 55 -12.78 -1.13 -0.55
N THR A 56 -13.66 -1.34 -1.53
CA THR A 56 -14.98 -0.68 -1.65
C THR A 56 -16.08 -1.71 -1.76
#